data_AF-A0A1R1M2G1-F1
#
_entry.id   AF-A0A1R1M2G1-F1
#
_cell.length_a   1.000
_cell.length_b   1.000
_cell.length_c   1.000
_cell.angle_alpha   90.00
_cell.angle_beta   90.00
_cell.angle_gamma   90.00
#
_symmetry.space_group_name_H-M   'P 1'
#
loop_
_entity.id
_entity.type
_entity.pdbx_description
1 polymer ?
#
loop_
_entity_poly.entity_id
_entity_poly.type
_entity_poly.pdbx_seq_one_letter_code
_entity_poly.pdbx_strand_id
1 'polypeptide(L)'
;MTTTYDYLIIGGGIVGLSTAWQLQQRYPEKNIGLLEKEAEFAQHQTGHNSGVIHAGVYYEPGSLKAQFCRQGVDATIEFCQQHQIPYEQCGKLLVATTPRELERMEALYKRCHDNQLDVTLLDQQQLAEREPNIQGLGAILVHTTGIVNYQQVCIQMAECFRQLGGKTFLNTEVKSATEQDDGVQLETTKGAFHSRFLISCSGLMADRITRMLGIETDFQIIPFRGEYYRLPADKNKIVKHLIYPIPDPELPFLGVHLTRMIDGSVTVGPNAVQGWKREGYGRINFSIRDVLDMVSFSGFWKVLKTHLRTGLIETKNSWWKPGYLKLVQKYCPQIKLADLQPYPAGIRAQAVLKDGSLVHDFLFAESPRSLHVCNAPSPAATSAIPIGNYIVEKIVSRQDHDSE
;
A
#
# COMPACT_ATOMS: atom_id res chain seq x y z
N MET A 1 12.82 -30.42 20.37
CA MET A 1 13.80 -29.67 19.56
C MET A 1 13.00 -28.73 18.67
N THR A 2 13.21 -27.42 18.79
CA THR A 2 12.56 -26.41 17.94
C THR A 2 13.10 -26.59 16.52
N THR A 3 12.23 -26.68 15.51
CA THR A 3 12.69 -26.74 14.11
C THR A 3 13.41 -25.43 13.76
N THR A 4 14.66 -25.52 13.31
CA THR A 4 15.41 -24.39 12.78
C THR A 4 15.01 -24.13 11.33
N TYR A 5 14.68 -22.87 11.03
CA TYR A 5 14.46 -22.38 9.69
C TYR A 5 15.71 -21.70 9.16
N ASP A 6 15.99 -21.82 7.87
CA ASP A 6 17.02 -21.00 7.24
C ASP A 6 16.56 -19.54 7.19
N TYR A 7 15.30 -19.33 6.83
CA TYR A 7 14.67 -18.01 6.80
C TYR A 7 13.29 -18.05 7.45
N LEU A 8 13.00 -17.06 8.30
CA LEU A 8 11.63 -16.75 8.70
C LEU A 8 11.22 -15.38 8.19
N ILE A 9 10.02 -15.28 7.62
CA ILE A 9 9.40 -14.05 7.19
C ILE A 9 8.28 -13.70 8.19
N ILE A 10 8.25 -12.46 8.70
CA ILE A 10 7.14 -11.94 9.50
C ILE A 10 6.24 -11.08 8.60
N GLY A 11 4.95 -11.43 8.53
CA GLY A 11 3.90 -10.68 7.85
C GLY A 11 3.41 -11.35 6.57
N GLY A 12 2.14 -11.77 6.57
CA GLY A 12 1.39 -12.35 5.45
C GLY A 12 0.64 -11.31 4.61
N GLY A 13 1.19 -10.11 4.53
CA GLY A 13 0.81 -9.11 3.52
C GLY A 13 1.51 -9.36 2.18
N ILE A 14 1.14 -8.61 1.15
CA ILE A 14 1.62 -8.85 -0.23
C ILE A 14 3.14 -8.76 -0.38
N VAL A 15 3.80 -7.88 0.36
CA VAL A 15 5.27 -7.76 0.33
C VAL A 15 5.92 -9.01 0.94
N GLY A 16 5.47 -9.45 2.12
CA GLY A 16 6.03 -10.62 2.79
C GLY A 16 5.80 -11.92 2.02
N LEU A 17 4.61 -12.09 1.44
CA LEU A 17 4.31 -13.24 0.58
C LEU A 17 5.11 -13.24 -0.72
N SER A 18 5.29 -12.06 -1.33
CA SER A 18 6.11 -11.92 -2.54
C SER A 18 7.57 -12.25 -2.27
N THR A 19 8.11 -11.77 -1.15
CA THR A 19 9.46 -12.11 -0.70
C THR A 19 9.59 -13.60 -0.42
N ALA A 20 8.68 -14.20 0.34
CA ALA A 20 8.75 -15.62 0.70
C ALA A 20 8.68 -16.54 -0.54
N TRP A 21 7.75 -16.25 -1.46
CA TRP A 21 7.59 -17.01 -2.69
C TRP A 21 8.85 -16.97 -3.55
N GLN A 22 9.40 -15.79 -3.80
CA GLN A 22 10.60 -15.63 -4.63
C GLN A 22 11.87 -16.16 -3.94
N LEU A 23 11.97 -16.03 -2.61
CA LEU A 23 13.09 -16.60 -1.86
C LEU A 23 13.10 -18.13 -1.95
N GLN A 24 11.93 -18.79 -1.89
CA GLN A 24 11.82 -20.23 -2.06
C GLN A 24 12.13 -20.68 -3.50
N GLN A 25 11.78 -19.87 -4.50
CA GLN A 25 12.20 -20.15 -5.89
C GLN A 25 13.72 -20.08 -6.04
N ARG A 26 14.36 -19.11 -5.37
CA ARG A 26 15.80 -18.91 -5.44
C ARG A 26 16.57 -20.00 -4.69
N TYR A 27 16.04 -20.47 -3.57
CA TYR A 27 16.65 -21.49 -2.72
C TYR A 27 15.67 -22.64 -2.41
N PRO A 28 15.40 -23.53 -3.37
CA PRO A 28 14.43 -24.61 -3.23
C PRO A 28 14.73 -25.59 -2.07
N GLU A 29 16.01 -25.69 -1.68
CA GLU A 29 16.48 -26.59 -0.63
C GLU A 29 16.37 -26.01 0.79
N LYS A 30 16.12 -24.70 0.92
CA LYS A 30 16.07 -24.02 2.22
C LYS A 30 14.73 -24.22 2.90
N ASN A 31 14.75 -24.37 4.22
CA ASN A 31 13.56 -24.44 5.04
C ASN A 31 13.08 -23.01 5.37
N ILE A 32 12.10 -22.52 4.62
CA ILE A 32 11.56 -21.16 4.75
C ILE A 32 10.18 -21.20 5.40
N GLY A 33 9.98 -20.37 6.42
CA GLY A 33 8.68 -20.20 7.07
C GLY A 33 8.18 -18.76 6.97
N LEU A 34 6.87 -18.57 6.90
CA LEU A 34 6.20 -17.27 7.00
C LEU A 34 5.19 -17.27 8.15
N LEU A 35 5.32 -16.29 9.05
CA LEU A 35 4.46 -16.09 10.21
C LEU A 35 3.47 -14.96 9.95
N GLU A 36 2.19 -15.19 10.19
CA GLU A 36 1.11 -14.21 10.10
C GLU A 36 0.26 -14.27 11.37
N LYS A 37 -0.01 -13.11 11.98
CA LYS A 37 -0.76 -13.01 13.24
C LYS A 37 -2.25 -13.26 13.04
N GLU A 38 -2.77 -12.94 11.87
CA GLU A 38 -4.18 -13.07 11.53
C GLU A 38 -4.54 -14.50 11.13
N ALA A 39 -5.84 -14.80 11.13
CA ALA A 39 -6.37 -16.10 10.74
C ALA A 39 -6.31 -16.35 9.22
N GLU A 40 -6.09 -15.30 8.43
CA GLU A 40 -6.02 -15.30 6.98
C GLU A 40 -4.94 -14.31 6.50
N PHE A 41 -4.48 -14.46 5.26
CA PHE A 41 -3.54 -13.51 4.65
C PHE A 41 -4.22 -12.19 4.28
N ALA A 42 -3.41 -11.14 4.11
CA ALA A 42 -3.85 -9.85 3.59
C ALA A 42 -5.02 -9.17 4.35
N GLN A 43 -5.10 -9.33 5.67
CA GLN A 43 -6.16 -8.75 6.51
C GLN A 43 -5.91 -7.29 6.92
N HIS A 44 -4.81 -6.68 6.49
CA HIS A 44 -4.43 -5.29 6.82
C HIS A 44 -4.30 -4.42 5.56
N GLN A 45 -3.21 -3.67 5.37
CA GLN A 45 -3.08 -2.72 4.25
C GLN A 45 -3.35 -3.35 2.87
N THR A 46 -3.00 -4.63 2.67
CA THR A 46 -3.25 -5.36 1.43
C THR A 46 -4.73 -5.69 1.18
N GLY A 47 -5.52 -5.93 2.23
CA GLY A 47 -6.97 -6.14 2.09
C GLY A 47 -7.77 -4.85 2.07
N HIS A 48 -7.19 -3.80 2.62
CA HIS A 48 -7.83 -2.50 2.80
C HIS A 48 -7.23 -1.44 1.87
N ASN A 49 -7.28 -1.69 0.56
CA ASN A 49 -6.88 -0.74 -0.49
C ASN A 49 -7.89 -0.72 -1.64
N SER A 50 -7.59 0.09 -2.65
CA SER A 50 -8.47 0.35 -3.80
C SER A 50 -8.41 -0.73 -4.89
N GLY A 51 -7.60 -1.78 -4.73
CA GLY A 51 -7.43 -2.83 -5.74
C GLY A 51 -6.74 -2.38 -7.04
N VAL A 52 -6.19 -1.16 -7.07
CA VAL A 52 -5.69 -0.54 -8.32
C VAL A 52 -4.30 -1.06 -8.66
N ILE A 53 -4.14 -1.53 -9.90
CA ILE A 53 -2.86 -1.76 -10.57
C ILE A 53 -2.40 -0.41 -11.13
N HIS A 54 -1.51 0.28 -10.40
CA HIS A 54 -1.10 1.64 -10.71
C HIS A 54 -0.12 1.70 -11.89
N ALA A 55 -0.32 2.64 -12.81
CA ALA A 55 0.58 2.84 -13.96
C ALA A 55 1.84 3.68 -13.69
N GLY A 56 1.94 4.39 -12.56
CA GLY A 56 3.15 5.16 -12.22
C GLY A 56 3.16 6.66 -12.56
N VAL A 57 2.00 7.25 -12.81
CA VAL A 57 1.83 8.66 -13.25
C VAL A 57 2.53 9.69 -12.35
N TYR A 58 2.50 9.51 -11.03
CA TYR A 58 2.92 10.54 -10.09
C TYR A 58 4.40 10.49 -9.70
N TYR A 59 5.11 9.41 -10.04
CA TYR A 59 6.43 9.15 -9.48
C TYR A 59 7.51 9.92 -10.20
N GLU A 60 8.52 10.34 -9.45
CA GLU A 60 9.67 11.03 -10.00
C GLU A 60 10.39 10.13 -11.01
N PRO A 61 10.63 10.59 -12.24
CA PRO A 61 11.33 9.80 -13.24
C PRO A 61 12.69 9.31 -12.74
N GLY A 62 13.01 8.05 -13.05
CA GLY A 62 14.24 7.40 -12.60
C GLY A 62 14.25 6.91 -11.14
N SER A 63 13.26 7.26 -10.32
CA SER A 63 13.14 6.73 -8.96
C SER A 63 12.85 5.22 -8.94
N LEU A 64 13.25 4.54 -7.86
CA LEU A 64 12.92 3.12 -7.63
C LEU A 64 11.41 2.87 -7.71
N LYS A 65 10.60 3.81 -7.23
CA LYS A 65 9.14 3.76 -7.36
C LYS A 65 8.66 3.71 -8.80
N ALA A 66 9.18 4.59 -9.65
CA ALA A 66 8.79 4.61 -11.06
C ALA A 66 9.18 3.29 -11.73
N GLN A 67 10.40 2.80 -11.47
CA GLN A 67 10.92 1.55 -12.01
C GLN A 67 10.10 0.33 -11.54
N PHE A 68 9.92 0.16 -10.23
CA PHE A 68 9.15 -0.96 -9.66
C PHE A 68 7.67 -0.87 -9.96
N CYS A 69 7.11 0.33 -10.15
CA CYS A 69 5.72 0.45 -10.57
C CYS A 69 5.53 -0.11 -11.97
N ARG A 70 6.39 0.28 -12.92
CA ARG A 70 6.32 -0.21 -14.30
C ARG A 70 6.49 -1.73 -14.35
N GLN A 71 7.56 -2.25 -13.75
CA GLN A 71 7.80 -3.69 -13.66
C GLN A 71 6.64 -4.41 -12.93
N GLY A 72 6.07 -3.76 -11.92
CA GLY A 72 4.99 -4.30 -11.11
C GLY A 72 3.66 -4.42 -11.86
N VAL A 73 3.35 -3.50 -12.78
CA VAL A 73 2.15 -3.61 -13.64
C VAL A 73 2.20 -4.90 -14.44
N ASP A 74 3.29 -5.11 -15.17
CA ASP A 74 3.46 -6.26 -16.05
C ASP A 74 3.48 -7.56 -15.23
N ALA A 75 4.30 -7.61 -14.18
CA ALA A 75 4.42 -8.79 -13.33
C ALA A 75 3.10 -9.14 -12.61
N THR A 76 2.33 -8.13 -12.16
CA THR A 76 1.03 -8.38 -11.52
C THR A 76 0.03 -8.95 -12.53
N ILE A 77 -0.02 -8.38 -13.74
CA ILE A 77 -0.92 -8.86 -14.80
C ILE A 77 -0.53 -10.29 -15.21
N GLU A 78 0.75 -10.56 -15.44
CA GLU A 78 1.26 -11.88 -15.78
C GLU A 78 0.92 -12.92 -14.70
N PHE A 79 1.14 -12.57 -13.42
CA PHE A 79 0.76 -13.44 -12.30
C PHE A 79 -0.75 -13.73 -12.29
N CYS A 80 -1.58 -12.70 -12.55
CA CYS A 80 -3.03 -12.88 -12.62
C CYS A 80 -3.44 -13.77 -13.80
N GLN A 81 -2.82 -13.62 -14.97
CA GLN A 81 -3.07 -14.46 -16.13
C GLN A 81 -2.69 -15.92 -15.87
N GLN A 82 -1.47 -16.14 -15.37
CA GLN A 82 -0.92 -17.47 -15.10
C GLN A 82 -1.79 -18.25 -14.11
N HIS A 83 -2.33 -17.56 -13.10
CA HIS A 83 -3.12 -18.18 -12.04
C HIS A 83 -4.64 -17.93 -12.16
N GLN A 84 -5.10 -17.42 -13.30
CA GLN A 84 -6.52 -17.18 -13.58
C GLN A 84 -7.22 -16.30 -12.53
N ILE A 85 -6.51 -15.32 -11.98
CA ILE A 85 -7.07 -14.33 -11.06
C ILE A 85 -7.76 -13.23 -11.89
N PRO A 86 -9.04 -12.93 -11.63
CA PRO A 86 -9.72 -11.86 -12.35
C PRO A 86 -9.02 -10.50 -12.17
N TYR A 87 -8.70 -9.86 -13.27
CA TYR A 87 -8.23 -8.48 -13.33
C TYR A 87 -8.87 -7.79 -14.53
N GLU A 88 -8.95 -6.46 -14.50
CA GLU A 88 -9.50 -5.66 -15.59
C GLU A 88 -8.61 -4.43 -15.82
N GLN A 89 -8.12 -4.23 -17.05
CA GLN A 89 -7.44 -2.99 -17.44
C GLN A 89 -8.46 -1.95 -17.90
N CYS A 90 -9.22 -1.42 -16.94
CA CYS A 90 -10.29 -0.45 -17.22
C CYS A 90 -9.79 0.97 -17.49
N GLY A 91 -8.49 1.23 -17.39
CA GLY A 91 -7.90 2.56 -17.51
C GLY A 91 -8.29 3.51 -16.37
N LYS A 92 -7.67 4.69 -16.39
CA LYS A 92 -7.90 5.76 -15.41
C LYS A 92 -7.91 7.13 -16.07
N LEU A 93 -8.84 7.97 -15.67
CA LEU A 93 -8.93 9.37 -16.07
C LEU A 93 -8.51 10.28 -14.91
N LEU A 94 -7.51 11.11 -15.18
CA LEU A 94 -7.08 12.20 -14.32
C LEU A 94 -7.77 13.48 -14.81
N VAL A 95 -8.79 13.93 -14.09
CA VAL A 95 -9.73 14.97 -14.57
C VAL A 95 -9.37 16.33 -13.98
N ALA A 96 -9.15 17.31 -14.86
CA ALA A 96 -9.02 18.71 -14.47
C ALA A 96 -10.40 19.36 -14.45
N THR A 97 -10.73 20.08 -13.38
CA THR A 97 -12.04 20.74 -13.21
C THR A 97 -11.92 22.26 -13.01
N THR A 98 -10.69 22.78 -12.97
CA THR A 98 -10.40 24.22 -12.89
C THR A 98 -9.24 24.57 -13.82
N PRO A 99 -9.09 25.85 -14.23
CA PRO A 99 -7.95 26.27 -15.06
C PRO A 99 -6.59 25.94 -14.44
N ARG A 100 -6.44 26.12 -13.12
CA ARG A 100 -5.21 25.75 -12.37
C ARG A 100 -4.92 24.24 -12.45
N GLU A 101 -5.94 23.40 -12.42
CA GLU A 101 -5.77 21.96 -12.59
C GLU A 101 -5.42 21.60 -14.03
N LEU A 102 -5.91 22.35 -15.02
CA LEU A 102 -5.57 22.16 -16.42
C LEU A 102 -4.07 22.45 -16.66
N GLU A 103 -3.55 23.56 -16.13
CA GLU A 103 -2.10 23.87 -16.17
C GLU A 103 -1.26 22.76 -15.52
N ARG A 104 -1.69 22.26 -14.35
CA ARG A 104 -1.01 21.16 -13.65
C ARG A 104 -1.09 19.84 -14.43
N MET A 105 -2.19 19.61 -15.13
CA MET A 105 -2.40 18.43 -15.97
C MET A 105 -1.37 18.37 -17.10
N GLU A 106 -1.03 19.49 -17.73
CA GLU A 106 0.00 19.54 -18.78
C GLU A 106 1.37 19.07 -18.28
N ALA A 107 1.79 19.56 -17.10
CA ALA A 107 3.04 19.13 -16.47
C ALA A 107 3.03 17.62 -16.13
N LEU A 108 1.88 17.10 -15.67
CA LEU A 108 1.71 15.70 -15.37
C LEU A 108 1.71 14.83 -16.63
N TYR A 109 1.15 15.32 -17.73
CA TYR A 109 1.17 14.65 -19.03
C TYR A 109 2.60 14.52 -19.57
N LYS A 110 3.42 15.58 -19.46
CA LYS A 110 4.85 15.51 -19.78
C LYS A 110 5.57 14.44 -18.93
N ARG A 111 5.31 14.41 -17.62
CA ARG A 111 5.90 13.39 -16.73
C ARG A 111 5.51 11.96 -17.13
N CYS A 112 4.27 11.75 -17.59
CA CYS A 112 3.84 10.44 -18.09
C CYS A 112 4.70 9.99 -19.28
N HIS A 113 5.02 10.89 -20.21
CA HIS A 113 5.94 10.62 -21.32
C HIS A 113 7.37 10.33 -20.86
N ASP A 114 7.89 11.13 -19.91
CA ASP A 114 9.22 10.90 -19.32
C ASP A 114 9.31 9.50 -18.66
N ASN A 115 8.20 9.03 -18.08
CA ASN A 115 8.05 7.68 -17.51
C ASN A 115 7.63 6.61 -18.53
N GLN A 116 7.50 6.94 -19.81
CA GLN A 116 7.13 6.03 -20.91
C GLN A 116 5.77 5.35 -20.69
N LEU A 117 4.79 6.09 -20.16
CA LEU A 117 3.44 5.59 -19.92
C LEU A 117 2.57 5.77 -21.17
N ASP A 118 1.73 4.78 -21.46
CA ASP A 118 0.71 4.89 -22.50
C ASP A 118 -0.45 5.78 -22.01
N VAL A 119 -0.44 7.03 -22.48
CA VAL A 119 -1.40 8.07 -22.08
C VAL A 119 -1.94 8.87 -23.25
N THR A 120 -3.20 9.26 -23.17
CA THR A 120 -3.87 10.14 -24.14
C THR A 120 -4.39 11.39 -23.43
N LEU A 121 -4.06 12.57 -23.97
CA LEU A 121 -4.65 13.82 -23.53
C LEU A 121 -6.04 13.96 -24.17
N LEU A 122 -7.04 14.28 -23.35
CA LEU A 122 -8.43 14.46 -23.77
C LEU A 122 -8.88 15.88 -23.51
N ASP A 123 -9.54 16.48 -24.49
CA ASP A 123 -10.30 17.71 -24.28
C ASP A 123 -11.63 17.42 -23.55
N GLN A 124 -12.38 18.48 -23.25
CA GLN A 124 -13.68 18.39 -22.57
C GLN A 124 -14.71 17.55 -23.34
N GLN A 125 -14.75 17.64 -24.67
CA GLN A 125 -15.72 16.91 -25.47
C GLN A 125 -15.40 15.41 -25.45
N GLN A 126 -14.13 15.05 -25.67
CA GLN A 126 -13.65 13.68 -25.64
C GLN A 126 -13.81 13.05 -24.25
N LEU A 127 -13.63 13.82 -23.17
CA LEU A 127 -13.93 13.37 -21.81
C LEU A 127 -15.41 13.01 -21.67
N ALA A 128 -16.32 13.90 -22.10
CA ALA A 128 -17.77 13.69 -21.98
C ALA A 128 -18.26 12.50 -22.83
N GLU A 129 -17.69 12.29 -24.02
CA GLU A 129 -18.00 11.13 -24.86
C GLU A 129 -17.63 9.80 -24.18
N ARG A 130 -16.48 9.76 -23.49
CA ARG A 130 -16.01 8.56 -22.79
C ARG A 130 -16.74 8.32 -21.47
N GLU A 131 -16.89 9.36 -20.67
CA GLU A 131 -17.53 9.36 -19.36
C GLU A 131 -18.65 10.43 -19.28
N PRO A 132 -19.87 10.14 -19.77
CA PRO A 132 -20.98 11.10 -19.81
C PRO A 132 -21.42 11.65 -18.44
N ASN A 133 -21.06 10.93 -17.38
CA ASN A 133 -21.39 11.23 -16.00
C ASN A 133 -20.32 12.09 -15.29
N ILE A 134 -19.23 12.40 -16.00
CA ILE A 134 -18.08 13.11 -15.48
C ILE A 134 -17.97 14.48 -16.14
N GLN A 135 -17.68 15.50 -15.33
CA GLN A 135 -17.50 16.88 -15.76
C GLN A 135 -16.06 17.33 -15.50
N GLY A 136 -15.49 18.04 -16.45
CA GLY A 136 -14.13 18.57 -16.38
C GLY A 136 -13.80 19.43 -17.60
N LEU A 137 -12.69 20.14 -17.54
CA LEU A 137 -12.13 20.94 -18.64
C LEU A 137 -11.27 20.08 -19.59
N GLY A 138 -10.88 18.89 -19.15
CA GLY A 138 -10.05 17.94 -19.89
C GLY A 138 -9.57 16.82 -18.96
N ALA A 139 -8.90 15.82 -19.52
CA ALA A 139 -8.34 14.72 -18.75
C ALA A 139 -7.09 14.09 -19.37
N ILE A 140 -6.31 13.38 -18.55
CA ILE A 140 -5.34 12.40 -19.04
C ILE A 140 -5.97 11.01 -18.88
N LEU A 141 -6.12 10.28 -19.99
CA LEU A 141 -6.44 8.86 -19.99
C LEU A 141 -5.16 8.05 -19.87
N VAL A 142 -5.10 7.17 -18.88
CA VAL A 142 -4.00 6.25 -18.60
C VAL A 142 -4.46 4.83 -18.88
N HIS A 143 -4.06 4.26 -20.01
CA HIS A 143 -4.61 3.01 -20.54
C HIS A 143 -4.20 1.79 -19.71
N THR A 144 -2.96 1.77 -19.23
CA THR A 144 -2.38 0.61 -18.51
C THR A 144 -2.94 0.39 -17.11
N THR A 145 -3.65 1.37 -16.54
CA THR A 145 -4.20 1.23 -15.18
C THR A 145 -5.29 0.16 -15.16
N GLY A 146 -5.24 -0.71 -14.15
CA GLY A 146 -6.23 -1.77 -13.97
C GLY A 146 -6.67 -1.95 -12.53
N ILE A 147 -7.49 -2.98 -12.31
CA ILE A 147 -8.04 -3.36 -11.01
C ILE A 147 -7.96 -4.87 -10.81
N VAL A 148 -7.72 -5.28 -9.56
CA VAL A 148 -7.59 -6.68 -9.12
C VAL A 148 -7.95 -6.81 -7.65
N ASN A 149 -8.26 -8.02 -7.20
CA ASN A 149 -8.35 -8.34 -5.78
C ASN A 149 -6.96 -8.77 -5.24
N TYR A 150 -6.25 -7.85 -4.59
CA TYR A 150 -4.94 -8.15 -4.00
C TYR A 150 -4.98 -9.19 -2.86
N GLN A 151 -6.13 -9.44 -2.22
CA GLN A 151 -6.24 -10.55 -1.27
C GLN A 151 -6.17 -11.89 -2.00
N GLN A 152 -6.84 -12.02 -3.15
CA GLN A 152 -6.73 -13.23 -3.98
C GLN A 152 -5.31 -13.43 -4.51
N VAL A 153 -4.64 -12.34 -4.92
CA VAL A 153 -3.21 -12.39 -5.31
C VAL A 153 -2.36 -12.94 -4.16
N CYS A 154 -2.56 -12.46 -2.93
CA CYS A 154 -1.85 -12.97 -1.76
C CYS A 154 -2.14 -14.44 -1.47
N ILE A 155 -3.40 -14.85 -1.48
CA ILE A 155 -3.80 -16.24 -1.23
C ILE A 155 -3.13 -17.15 -2.25
N GLN A 156 -3.18 -16.80 -3.53
CA GLN A 156 -2.55 -17.56 -4.59
C GLN A 156 -1.02 -17.59 -4.45
N MET A 157 -0.39 -16.47 -4.12
CA MET A 157 1.05 -16.40 -3.89
C MET A 157 1.49 -17.26 -2.70
N ALA A 158 0.67 -17.33 -1.64
CA ALA A 158 0.87 -18.24 -0.51
C ALA A 158 0.74 -19.72 -0.91
N GLU A 159 -0.16 -20.06 -1.84
CA GLU A 159 -0.24 -21.40 -2.42
C GLU A 159 1.02 -21.73 -3.23
N CYS A 160 1.45 -20.82 -4.11
CA CYS A 160 2.67 -20.99 -4.91
C CYS A 160 3.91 -21.18 -4.01
N PHE A 161 4.04 -20.40 -2.94
CA PHE A 161 5.11 -20.57 -1.94
C PHE A 161 5.06 -21.95 -1.28
N ARG A 162 3.87 -22.43 -0.87
CA ARG A 162 3.72 -23.76 -0.25
C ARG A 162 3.99 -24.91 -1.21
N GLN A 163 3.59 -24.79 -2.47
CA GLN A 163 3.87 -25.78 -3.51
C GLN A 163 5.38 -25.97 -3.74
N LEU A 164 6.18 -24.94 -3.47
CA LEU A 164 7.64 -24.99 -3.53
C LEU A 164 8.30 -25.50 -2.23
N GLY A 165 7.52 -25.95 -1.24
CA GLY A 165 8.01 -26.48 0.04
C GLY A 165 8.04 -25.48 1.20
N GLY A 166 7.66 -24.23 0.95
CA GLY A 166 7.53 -23.20 1.97
C GLY A 166 6.46 -23.51 3.01
N LYS A 167 6.65 -23.05 4.26
CA LYS A 167 5.69 -23.26 5.35
C LYS A 167 5.04 -21.96 5.78
N THR A 168 3.73 -21.97 6.01
CA THR A 168 2.99 -20.80 6.50
C THR A 168 2.36 -21.09 7.87
N PHE A 169 2.38 -20.09 8.75
CA PHE A 169 1.88 -20.18 10.12
C PHE A 169 0.94 -19.00 10.39
N LEU A 170 -0.36 -19.24 10.22
CA LEU A 170 -1.43 -18.29 10.56
C LEU A 170 -1.67 -18.28 12.07
N ASN A 171 -2.37 -17.27 12.60
CA ASN A 171 -2.65 -17.10 14.03
C ASN A 171 -1.37 -17.11 14.91
N THR A 172 -0.25 -16.67 14.35
CA THR A 172 1.09 -16.77 14.93
C THR A 172 1.69 -15.38 15.06
N GLU A 173 1.27 -14.67 16.11
CA GLU A 173 1.75 -13.31 16.39
C GLU A 173 3.10 -13.37 17.11
N VAL A 174 4.11 -12.72 16.55
CA VAL A 174 5.41 -12.53 17.20
C VAL A 174 5.27 -11.52 18.35
N LYS A 175 5.64 -11.94 19.56
CA LYS A 175 5.54 -11.16 20.80
C LYS A 175 6.87 -10.57 21.25
N SER A 176 7.95 -11.30 20.99
CA SER A 176 9.32 -10.83 21.19
C SER A 176 10.27 -11.55 20.24
N ALA A 177 11.41 -10.93 19.99
CA ALA A 177 12.48 -11.48 19.18
C ALA A 177 13.82 -11.23 19.90
N THR A 178 14.75 -12.16 19.79
CA THR A 178 16.09 -12.02 20.35
C THR A 178 17.08 -12.56 19.34
N GLU A 179 18.00 -11.70 18.90
CA GLU A 179 19.10 -12.10 18.04
C GLU A 179 20.22 -12.74 18.88
N GLN A 180 20.77 -13.83 18.36
CA GLN A 180 21.85 -14.64 18.90
C GLN A 180 22.89 -14.89 17.80
N ASP A 181 24.05 -15.42 18.17
CA ASP A 181 25.15 -15.63 17.20
C ASP A 181 24.76 -16.60 16.06
N ASP A 182 23.92 -17.60 16.37
CA ASP A 182 23.49 -18.65 15.44
C ASP A 182 22.15 -18.38 14.74
N GLY A 183 21.46 -17.29 15.09
CA GLY A 183 20.18 -16.92 14.47
C GLY A 183 19.34 -15.95 15.29
N VAL A 184 18.02 -15.99 15.07
CA VAL A 184 17.02 -15.18 15.76
C VAL A 184 15.98 -16.11 16.36
N GLN A 185 15.78 -15.99 17.68
CA GLN A 185 14.74 -16.65 18.43
C GLN A 185 13.50 -15.75 18.48
N LEU A 186 12.34 -16.29 18.11
CA LEU A 186 11.04 -15.61 18.15
C LEU A 186 10.13 -16.31 19.15
N GLU A 187 9.54 -15.54 20.06
CA GLU A 187 8.44 -16.02 20.89
C GLU A 187 7.12 -15.58 20.28
N THR A 188 6.20 -16.52 20.09
CA THR A 188 4.91 -16.29 19.43
C THR A 188 3.74 -16.79 20.25
N THR A 189 2.51 -16.44 19.84
CA THR A 189 1.27 -17.02 20.39
C THR A 189 1.13 -18.53 20.19
N LYS A 190 1.96 -19.13 19.33
CA LYS A 190 1.98 -20.58 19.03
C LYS A 190 3.28 -21.25 19.46
N GLY A 191 4.06 -20.59 20.32
CA GLY A 191 5.32 -21.09 20.84
C GLY A 191 6.55 -20.50 20.14
N ALA A 192 7.70 -21.07 20.47
CA ALA A 192 9.01 -20.65 20.02
C ALA A 192 9.28 -21.04 18.56
N PHE A 193 9.87 -20.11 17.80
CA PHE A 193 10.44 -20.34 16.47
C PHE A 193 11.90 -19.88 16.47
N HIS A 194 12.73 -20.52 15.65
CA HIS A 194 14.12 -20.14 15.49
C HIS A 194 14.48 -20.09 14.00
N SER A 195 15.19 -19.04 13.57
CA SER A 195 15.66 -18.87 12.20
C SER A 195 17.12 -18.44 12.14
N ARG A 196 17.88 -18.93 11.16
CA ARG A 196 19.23 -18.42 10.88
C ARG A 196 19.21 -16.98 10.37
N PHE A 197 18.18 -16.60 9.63
CA PHE A 197 17.97 -15.22 9.17
C PHE A 197 16.49 -14.83 9.22
N LEU A 198 16.21 -13.62 9.71
CA LEU A 198 14.85 -13.08 9.83
C LEU A 198 14.58 -11.98 8.80
N ILE A 199 13.41 -12.02 8.18
CA ILE A 199 12.94 -10.98 7.26
C ILE A 199 11.61 -10.44 7.80
N SER A 200 11.53 -9.14 8.06
CA SER A 200 10.29 -8.52 8.57
C SER A 200 9.62 -7.67 7.49
N CYS A 201 8.40 -8.05 7.12
CA CYS A 201 7.49 -7.33 6.23
C CYS A 201 6.22 -6.93 7.00
N SER A 202 6.39 -6.46 8.23
CA SER A 202 5.32 -6.30 9.23
C SER A 202 4.49 -5.01 9.10
N GLY A 203 4.72 -4.21 8.05
CA GLY A 203 3.86 -3.09 7.66
C GLY A 203 3.59 -2.11 8.81
N LEU A 204 2.34 -2.06 9.29
CA LEU A 204 1.92 -1.22 10.40
C LEU A 204 2.67 -1.47 11.71
N MET A 205 3.41 -2.57 11.84
CA MET A 205 4.18 -2.93 13.04
C MET A 205 5.71 -2.83 12.85
N ALA A 206 6.18 -2.28 11.73
CA ALA A 206 7.60 -2.32 11.36
C ALA A 206 8.56 -1.77 12.43
N ASP A 207 8.31 -0.58 12.97
CA ASP A 207 9.13 0.02 14.04
C ASP A 207 9.02 -0.71 15.39
N ARG A 208 7.96 -1.49 15.60
CA ARG A 208 7.83 -2.32 16.80
C ARG A 208 8.70 -3.56 16.67
N ILE A 209 8.72 -4.19 15.50
CA ILE A 209 9.56 -5.37 15.26
C ILE A 209 11.05 -5.01 15.30
N THR A 210 11.47 -3.87 14.72
CA THR A 210 12.87 -3.41 14.84
C THR A 210 13.25 -3.15 16.30
N ARG A 211 12.36 -2.53 17.09
CA ARG A 211 12.56 -2.28 18.52
C ARG A 211 12.65 -3.56 19.35
N MET A 212 11.89 -4.61 18.99
CA MET A 212 11.99 -5.92 19.68
C MET A 212 13.40 -6.50 19.61
N LEU A 213 14.13 -6.25 18.51
CA LEU A 213 15.51 -6.69 18.32
C LEU A 213 16.55 -5.67 18.79
N GLY A 214 16.15 -4.55 19.38
CA GLY A 214 17.08 -3.51 19.81
C GLY A 214 17.78 -2.77 18.65
N ILE A 215 17.24 -2.85 17.43
CA ILE A 215 17.82 -2.14 16.28
C ILE A 215 17.53 -0.65 16.43
N GLU A 216 18.59 0.15 16.56
CA GLU A 216 18.47 1.60 16.64
C GLU A 216 17.92 2.16 15.33
N THR A 217 16.80 2.87 15.43
CA THR A 217 16.12 3.48 14.28
C THR A 217 15.72 4.91 14.62
N ASP A 218 15.65 5.75 13.60
CA ASP A 218 15.29 7.16 13.70
C ASP A 218 13.86 7.45 13.19
N PHE A 219 13.08 6.41 12.93
CA PHE A 219 11.72 6.51 12.42
C PHE A 219 10.68 5.88 13.36
N GLN A 220 9.42 6.26 13.15
CA GLN A 220 8.27 5.57 13.72
C GLN A 220 7.16 5.48 12.68
N ILE A 221 6.38 4.39 12.73
CA ILE A 221 5.16 4.28 11.92
C ILE A 221 4.04 5.09 12.55
N ILE A 222 3.55 6.07 11.80
CA ILE A 222 2.37 6.87 12.12
C ILE A 222 1.21 6.40 11.22
N PRO A 223 0.08 5.94 11.77
CA PRO A 223 -1.03 5.46 10.97
C PRO A 223 -1.84 6.63 10.41
N PHE A 224 -2.06 6.64 9.10
CA PHE A 224 -3.02 7.53 8.45
C PHE A 224 -4.22 6.74 7.97
N ARG A 225 -5.41 7.07 8.47
CA ARG A 225 -6.66 6.41 8.12
C ARG A 225 -7.27 7.07 6.90
N GLY A 226 -7.64 6.27 5.91
CA GLY A 226 -8.42 6.68 4.76
C GLY A 226 -9.83 6.14 4.83
N GLU A 227 -10.82 7.03 4.76
CA GLU A 227 -12.23 6.65 4.77
C GLU A 227 -12.77 6.53 3.35
N TYR A 228 -13.51 5.46 3.16
CA TYR A 228 -14.15 5.09 1.91
C TYR A 228 -15.66 4.97 2.11
N TYR A 229 -16.38 5.20 1.02
CA TYR A 229 -17.79 4.85 0.90
C TYR A 229 -17.97 3.94 -0.30
N ARG A 230 -19.07 3.19 -0.32
CA ARG A 230 -19.50 2.41 -1.46
C ARG A 230 -20.78 3.03 -2.03
N LEU A 231 -20.87 3.11 -3.34
CA LEU A 231 -22.09 3.51 -4.02
C LEU A 231 -23.10 2.35 -4.05
N PRO A 232 -24.42 2.63 -4.06
CA PRO A 232 -25.44 1.61 -4.20
C PRO A 232 -25.33 0.89 -5.55
N ALA A 233 -25.87 -0.33 -5.63
CA ALA A 233 -25.69 -1.22 -6.77
C ALA A 233 -26.22 -0.64 -8.11
N ASP A 234 -27.26 0.19 -8.07
CA ASP A 234 -27.80 0.90 -9.23
C ASP A 234 -26.82 1.94 -9.82
N LYS A 235 -25.77 2.31 -9.07
CA LYS A 235 -24.69 3.20 -9.51
C LYS A 235 -23.38 2.49 -9.85
N ASN A 236 -23.35 1.16 -9.89
CA ASN A 236 -22.13 0.42 -10.27
C ASN A 236 -21.62 0.73 -11.69
N LYS A 237 -22.48 1.27 -12.56
CA LYS A 237 -22.14 1.68 -13.94
C LYS A 237 -21.99 3.19 -14.10
N ILE A 238 -21.83 3.92 -12.99
CA ILE A 238 -21.72 5.38 -13.00
C ILE A 238 -20.48 5.87 -13.75
N VAL A 239 -19.41 5.07 -13.76
CA VAL A 239 -18.16 5.33 -14.48
C VAL A 239 -17.70 4.05 -15.18
N LYS A 240 -16.93 4.19 -16.27
CA LYS A 240 -16.30 3.06 -16.98
C LYS A 240 -14.82 2.91 -16.61
N HIS A 241 -14.14 4.03 -16.36
CA HIS A 241 -12.74 4.11 -15.93
C HIS A 241 -12.66 4.48 -14.44
N LEU A 242 -11.44 4.40 -13.88
CA LEU A 242 -11.17 5.01 -12.57
C LEU A 242 -11.09 6.53 -12.72
N ILE A 243 -11.77 7.30 -11.85
CA ILE A 243 -11.78 8.76 -11.93
C ILE A 243 -11.04 9.36 -10.75
N TYR A 244 -10.00 10.12 -11.05
CA TYR A 244 -9.09 10.73 -10.09
C TYR A 244 -8.98 12.23 -10.41
N PRO A 245 -8.91 13.12 -9.40
CA PRO A 245 -8.62 14.52 -9.64
C PRO A 245 -7.14 14.72 -10.00
N ILE A 246 -6.83 15.84 -10.64
CA ILE A 246 -5.44 16.31 -10.74
C ILE A 246 -4.92 16.61 -9.32
N PRO A 247 -3.75 16.07 -8.92
CA PRO A 247 -3.23 16.26 -7.57
C PRO A 247 -2.89 17.72 -7.29
N ASP A 248 -3.14 18.15 -6.05
CA ASP A 248 -2.62 19.42 -5.54
C ASP A 248 -1.35 19.17 -4.74
N PRO A 249 -0.18 19.69 -5.15
CA PRO A 249 1.05 19.59 -4.37
C PRO A 249 0.95 20.17 -2.96
N GLU A 250 0.06 21.15 -2.73
CA GLU A 250 -0.18 21.74 -1.41
C GLU A 250 -1.03 20.81 -0.51
N LEU A 251 -1.73 19.83 -1.10
CA LEU A 251 -2.62 18.89 -0.44
C LEU A 251 -2.39 17.45 -0.99
N PRO A 252 -1.18 16.87 -0.84
CA PRO A 252 -0.78 15.64 -1.53
C PRO A 252 -1.59 14.39 -1.12
N PHE A 253 -2.35 14.47 -0.03
CA PHE A 253 -3.24 13.42 0.45
C PHE A 253 -4.71 13.65 0.09
N LEU A 254 -5.03 14.77 -0.58
CA LEU A 254 -6.39 15.16 -0.90
C LEU A 254 -6.74 14.80 -2.35
N GLY A 255 -7.68 13.88 -2.47
CA GLY A 255 -8.27 13.48 -3.75
C GLY A 255 -9.22 12.33 -3.50
N VAL A 256 -10.50 12.65 -3.34
CA VAL A 256 -11.53 11.60 -3.35
C VAL A 256 -11.56 11.03 -4.76
N HIS A 257 -11.52 9.70 -4.91
CA HIS A 257 -11.59 9.04 -6.20
C HIS A 257 -12.95 8.38 -6.40
N LEU A 258 -13.32 8.12 -7.65
CA LEU A 258 -14.30 7.08 -7.98
C LEU A 258 -13.55 5.89 -8.53
N THR A 259 -13.55 4.80 -7.78
CA THR A 259 -12.80 3.60 -8.11
C THR A 259 -13.75 2.45 -8.34
N ARG A 260 -13.71 1.89 -9.56
CA ARG A 260 -14.36 0.61 -9.85
C ARG A 260 -13.58 -0.51 -9.16
N MET A 261 -14.29 -1.41 -8.52
CA MET A 261 -13.73 -2.59 -7.90
C MET A 261 -13.91 -3.78 -8.84
N ILE A 262 -13.06 -4.80 -8.72
CA ILE A 262 -13.12 -6.00 -9.58
C ILE A 262 -14.42 -6.79 -9.40
N ASP A 263 -15.11 -6.63 -8.26
CA ASP A 263 -16.45 -7.20 -8.00
C ASP A 263 -17.59 -6.40 -8.68
N GLY A 264 -17.25 -5.36 -9.44
CA GLY A 264 -18.17 -4.47 -10.14
C GLY A 264 -18.75 -3.34 -9.28
N SER A 265 -18.45 -3.29 -7.98
CA SER A 265 -18.87 -2.16 -7.14
C SER A 265 -18.06 -0.89 -7.42
N VAL A 266 -18.57 0.27 -7.01
CA VAL A 266 -17.85 1.54 -7.11
C VAL A 266 -17.66 2.11 -5.72
N THR A 267 -16.40 2.40 -5.36
CA THR A 267 -16.04 3.07 -4.12
C THR A 267 -15.73 4.53 -4.35
N VAL A 268 -16.01 5.34 -3.33
CA VAL A 268 -15.70 6.76 -3.27
C VAL A 268 -14.63 6.95 -2.19
N GLY A 269 -13.46 7.45 -2.55
CA GLY A 269 -12.36 7.71 -1.61
C GLY A 269 -10.96 7.30 -2.05
N PRO A 270 -9.98 7.32 -1.12
CA PRO A 270 -10.10 7.74 0.28
C PRO A 270 -9.88 9.25 0.50
N ASN A 271 -10.28 9.75 1.66
CA ASN A 271 -9.64 10.94 2.26
C ASN A 271 -8.38 10.52 3.06
N ALA A 272 -7.74 11.44 3.78
CA ALA A 272 -6.63 11.07 4.67
C ALA A 272 -6.69 11.82 6.00
N VAL A 273 -6.91 11.09 7.09
CA VAL A 273 -6.93 11.64 8.45
C VAL A 273 -5.96 10.93 9.37
N GLN A 274 -5.62 11.58 10.48
CA GLN A 274 -4.80 10.98 11.52
C GLN A 274 -5.48 9.71 12.06
N GLY A 275 -4.77 8.58 12.01
CA GLY A 275 -5.17 7.37 12.71
C GLY A 275 -4.73 7.42 14.17
N TRP A 276 -5.58 6.96 15.09
CA TRP A 276 -5.24 6.83 16.52
C TRP A 276 -5.12 5.37 16.98
N LYS A 277 -5.15 4.44 16.01
CA LYS A 277 -4.85 3.03 16.18
C LYS A 277 -4.23 2.52 14.88
N ARG A 278 -3.18 1.71 14.98
CA ARG A 278 -2.48 1.14 13.81
C ARG A 278 -3.40 0.23 13.01
N GLU A 279 -4.19 -0.58 13.69
CA GLU A 279 -5.17 -1.52 13.11
C GLU A 279 -6.60 -1.11 13.49
N GLY A 280 -6.92 0.18 13.36
CA GLY A 280 -8.23 0.72 13.67
C GLY A 280 -9.14 0.82 12.45
N TYR A 281 -9.56 -0.31 11.86
CA TYR A 281 -10.41 -0.32 10.67
C TYR A 281 -11.91 -0.07 10.95
N GLY A 282 -12.35 -0.36 12.17
CA GLY A 282 -13.75 -0.17 12.60
C GLY A 282 -14.16 1.28 12.83
N ARG A 283 -15.36 1.52 13.37
CA ARG A 283 -15.82 2.89 13.71
C ARG A 283 -14.99 3.53 14.83
N ILE A 284 -14.60 2.72 15.83
CA ILE A 284 -13.74 3.16 16.92
C ILE A 284 -12.28 2.94 16.49
N ASN A 285 -11.56 4.03 16.34
CA ASN A 285 -10.16 4.05 15.90
C ASN A 285 -9.29 4.65 17.00
N PHE A 286 -9.12 3.95 18.13
CA PHE A 286 -8.34 4.46 19.26
C PHE A 286 -7.64 3.30 19.99
N SER A 287 -6.37 3.50 20.34
CA SER A 287 -5.56 2.57 21.14
C SER A 287 -4.66 3.37 22.06
N ILE A 288 -4.79 3.19 23.37
CA ILE A 288 -3.98 3.91 24.36
C ILE A 288 -2.49 3.69 24.08
N ARG A 289 -2.10 2.44 23.81
CA ARG A 289 -0.71 2.07 23.50
C ARG A 289 -0.20 2.80 22.25
N ASP A 290 -0.97 2.77 21.16
CA ASP A 290 -0.54 3.39 19.90
C ASP A 290 -0.47 4.92 20.02
N VAL A 291 -1.38 5.52 20.78
CA VAL A 291 -1.38 6.96 21.07
C VAL A 291 -0.17 7.35 21.89
N LEU A 292 0.14 6.64 22.98
CA LEU A 292 1.31 6.92 23.81
C LEU A 292 2.61 6.78 23.02
N ASP A 293 2.76 5.70 22.23
CA ASP A 293 3.89 5.53 21.32
C ASP A 293 4.00 6.74 20.38
N MET A 294 2.89 7.18 19.78
CA MET A 294 2.86 8.29 18.83
C MET A 294 3.21 9.65 19.45
N VAL A 295 2.60 10.02 20.58
CA VAL A 295 2.82 11.34 21.19
C VAL A 295 4.16 11.45 21.91
N SER A 296 4.78 10.33 22.27
CA SER A 296 6.15 10.31 22.82
C SER A 296 7.23 10.47 21.74
N PHE A 297 6.87 10.38 20.46
CA PHE A 297 7.80 10.51 19.34
C PHE A 297 7.89 11.96 18.84
N SER A 298 9.10 12.51 18.81
CA SER A 298 9.31 13.92 18.43
C SER A 298 8.93 14.22 16.98
N GLY A 299 9.10 13.26 16.07
CA GLY A 299 8.74 13.40 14.66
C GLY A 299 7.24 13.64 14.44
N PHE A 300 6.38 13.05 15.28
CA PHE A 300 4.93 13.24 15.21
C PHE A 300 4.54 14.70 15.39
N TRP A 301 5.09 15.38 16.40
CA TRP A 301 4.79 16.79 16.67
C TRP A 301 5.28 17.73 15.57
N LYS A 302 6.42 17.39 14.95
CA LYS A 302 6.97 18.14 13.82
C LYS A 302 6.09 18.00 12.58
N VAL A 303 5.64 16.79 12.24
CA VAL A 303 4.66 16.55 11.16
C VAL A 303 3.37 17.31 11.42
N LEU A 304 2.82 17.21 12.64
CA LEU A 304 1.57 17.88 13.01
C LEU A 304 1.69 19.39 12.86
N LYS A 305 2.81 19.99 13.26
CA LYS A 305 3.08 21.43 13.12
C LYS A 305 3.14 21.83 11.64
N THR A 306 3.83 21.06 10.80
CA THR A 306 3.98 21.35 9.35
C THR A 306 2.66 21.22 8.59
N HIS A 307 1.81 20.26 8.97
CA HIS A 307 0.58 19.94 8.24
C HIS A 307 -0.71 20.31 8.97
N LEU A 308 -0.64 21.15 10.01
CA LEU A 308 -1.77 21.44 10.91
C LEU A 308 -3.02 21.91 10.16
N ARG A 309 -2.87 22.84 9.21
CA ARG A 309 -3.98 23.40 8.43
C ARG A 309 -4.68 22.33 7.59
N THR A 310 -3.90 21.50 6.89
CA THR A 310 -4.40 20.41 6.05
C THR A 310 -5.06 19.34 6.92
N GLY A 311 -4.44 18.96 8.05
CA GLY A 311 -4.99 17.98 8.98
C GLY A 311 -6.34 18.40 9.58
N LEU A 312 -6.53 19.69 9.90
CA LEU A 312 -7.81 20.22 10.39
C LEU A 312 -8.92 20.15 9.33
N ILE A 313 -8.60 20.49 8.07
CA ILE A 313 -9.54 20.42 6.95
C ILE A 313 -9.97 18.97 6.70
N GLU A 314 -9.02 18.04 6.67
CA GLU A 314 -9.31 16.62 6.44
C GLU A 314 -10.10 15.99 7.58
N THR A 315 -9.74 16.30 8.83
CA THR A 315 -10.48 15.83 10.01
C THR A 315 -11.94 16.31 9.97
N LYS A 316 -12.16 17.58 9.59
CA LYS A 316 -13.51 18.12 9.39
C LYS A 316 -14.25 17.37 8.27
N ASN A 317 -13.61 17.12 7.12
CA ASN A 317 -14.23 16.45 5.97
C ASN A 317 -14.52 14.96 6.24
N SER A 318 -13.73 14.31 7.08
CA SER A 318 -13.96 12.94 7.57
C SER A 318 -15.20 12.85 8.45
N TRP A 319 -15.35 13.77 9.41
CA TRP A 319 -16.53 13.77 10.29
C TRP A 319 -17.78 14.35 9.62
N TRP A 320 -17.63 15.11 8.54
CA TRP A 320 -18.73 15.78 7.85
C TRP A 320 -18.91 15.26 6.41
N LYS A 321 -19.73 14.20 6.27
CA LYS A 321 -20.09 13.60 4.97
C LYS A 321 -20.48 14.59 3.86
N PRO A 322 -21.20 15.70 4.11
CA PRO A 322 -21.47 16.71 3.09
C PRO A 322 -20.21 17.38 2.52
N GLY A 323 -19.15 17.55 3.31
CA GLY A 323 -17.86 18.07 2.83
C GLY A 323 -17.18 17.07 1.90
N TYR A 324 -17.19 15.79 2.28
CA TYR A 324 -16.70 14.69 1.45
C TYR A 324 -17.44 14.60 0.11
N LEU A 325 -18.78 14.72 0.13
CA LEU A 325 -19.61 14.74 -1.07
C LEU A 325 -19.22 15.85 -2.05
N LYS A 326 -18.90 17.05 -1.56
CA LYS A 326 -18.49 18.17 -2.42
C LYS A 326 -17.19 17.89 -3.19
N LEU A 327 -16.27 17.11 -2.62
CA LEU A 327 -15.01 16.77 -3.27
C LEU A 327 -15.24 15.90 -4.52
N VAL A 328 -16.14 14.91 -4.45
CA VAL A 328 -16.50 14.06 -5.59
C VAL A 328 -17.45 14.75 -6.57
N GLN A 329 -18.38 15.58 -6.07
CA GLN A 329 -19.31 16.33 -6.92
C GLN A 329 -18.64 17.33 -7.85
N LYS A 330 -17.39 17.71 -7.55
CA LYS A 330 -16.56 18.56 -8.42
C LYS A 330 -16.47 18.03 -9.86
N TYR A 331 -16.42 16.71 -10.01
CA TYR A 331 -16.37 16.04 -11.32
C TYR A 331 -17.52 15.05 -11.53
N CYS A 332 -18.30 14.65 -10.51
CA CYS A 332 -19.48 13.79 -10.67
C CYS A 332 -20.70 14.33 -9.89
N PRO A 333 -21.43 15.32 -10.42
CA PRO A 333 -22.47 16.05 -9.66
C PRO A 333 -23.71 15.22 -9.30
N GLN A 334 -23.94 14.10 -9.98
CA GLN A 334 -25.11 13.25 -9.77
C GLN A 334 -25.04 12.36 -8.51
N ILE A 335 -23.89 12.29 -7.85
CA ILE A 335 -23.75 11.61 -6.57
C ILE A 335 -24.43 12.47 -5.50
N LYS A 336 -25.22 11.83 -4.65
CA LYS A 336 -25.98 12.41 -3.55
C LYS A 336 -25.47 11.84 -2.23
N LEU A 337 -25.77 12.54 -1.15
CA LEU A 337 -25.35 12.14 0.20
C LEU A 337 -25.85 10.73 0.58
N ALA A 338 -27.08 10.39 0.17
CA ALA A 338 -27.70 9.10 0.46
C ALA A 338 -27.00 7.92 -0.25
N ASP A 339 -26.22 8.18 -1.30
CA ASP A 339 -25.49 7.14 -2.03
C ASP A 339 -24.20 6.71 -1.32
N LEU A 340 -23.72 7.47 -0.33
CA LEU A 340 -22.48 7.19 0.38
C LEU A 340 -22.72 6.14 1.48
N GLN A 341 -22.81 4.87 1.07
CA GLN A 341 -22.98 3.72 1.96
C GLN A 341 -21.67 3.38 2.68
N PRO A 342 -21.74 2.77 3.88
CA PRO A 342 -20.53 2.37 4.62
C PRO A 342 -19.62 1.44 3.80
N TYR A 343 -18.32 1.66 3.91
CA TYR A 343 -17.29 0.77 3.37
C TYR A 343 -16.11 0.69 4.36
N PRO A 344 -15.35 -0.42 4.41
CA PRO A 344 -14.19 -0.53 5.28
C PRO A 344 -13.17 0.59 5.04
N ALA A 345 -12.58 1.10 6.11
CA ALA A 345 -11.49 2.07 6.03
C ALA A 345 -10.18 1.39 5.60
N GLY A 346 -9.26 2.17 5.04
CA GLY A 346 -7.86 1.81 4.87
C GLY A 346 -6.97 2.48 5.91
N ILE A 347 -5.81 1.91 6.18
CA ILE A 347 -4.78 2.53 7.03
C ILE A 347 -3.45 2.42 6.32
N ARG A 348 -2.80 3.56 6.11
CA ARG A 348 -1.45 3.66 5.57
C ARG A 348 -0.45 3.66 6.72
N ALA A 349 0.55 2.81 6.63
CA ALA A 349 1.73 2.84 7.50
C ALA A 349 2.70 3.88 6.93
N GLN A 350 2.74 5.08 7.51
CA GLN A 350 3.69 6.12 7.09
C GLN A 350 4.88 6.12 8.05
N ALA A 351 6.06 5.80 7.54
CA ALA A 351 7.29 6.03 8.30
C ALA A 351 7.58 7.54 8.38
N VAL A 352 7.79 8.03 9.61
CA VAL A 352 8.10 9.41 9.92
C VAL A 352 9.43 9.44 10.68
N LEU A 353 10.38 10.24 10.22
CA LEU A 353 11.67 10.39 10.89
C LEU A 353 11.58 11.34 12.10
N LYS A 354 12.56 11.28 13.00
CA LYS A 354 12.67 12.15 14.20
C LYS A 354 12.69 13.65 13.85
N ASP A 355 13.10 14.02 12.65
CA ASP A 355 13.07 15.40 12.15
C ASP A 355 11.68 15.85 11.64
N GLY A 356 10.72 14.93 11.55
CA GLY A 356 9.37 15.18 11.05
C GLY A 356 9.22 15.01 9.53
N SER A 357 10.26 14.59 8.82
CA SER A 357 10.15 14.24 7.41
C SER A 357 9.36 12.95 7.22
N LEU A 358 8.55 12.92 6.15
CA LEU A 358 7.82 11.73 5.73
C LEU A 358 8.72 10.91 4.80
N VAL A 359 8.93 9.64 5.13
CA VAL A 359 9.72 8.78 4.26
C VAL A 359 8.91 8.47 3.01
N HIS A 360 9.41 8.96 1.88
CA HIS A 360 8.76 8.79 0.59
C HIS A 360 9.21 7.55 -0.15
N ASP A 361 10.40 7.00 0.09
CA ASP A 361 10.91 5.80 -0.60
C ASP A 361 11.01 4.58 0.36
N PHE A 362 11.58 3.47 -0.09
CA PHE A 362 11.85 2.33 0.76
C PHE A 362 12.78 2.70 1.92
N LEU A 363 12.46 2.16 3.09
CA LEU A 363 13.32 2.22 4.26
C LEU A 363 13.57 0.80 4.74
N PHE A 364 14.83 0.48 4.99
CA PHE A 364 15.23 -0.79 5.56
C PHE A 364 15.99 -0.54 6.86
N ALA A 365 15.86 -1.47 7.80
CA ALA A 365 16.72 -1.56 8.98
C ALA A 365 17.28 -2.98 9.04
N GLU A 366 18.50 -3.13 9.54
CA GLU A 366 19.24 -4.39 9.45
C GLU A 366 19.99 -4.68 10.74
N SER A 367 20.25 -5.96 10.98
CA SER A 367 21.15 -6.50 12.01
C SER A 367 21.91 -7.68 11.42
N PRO A 368 22.96 -8.24 12.06
CA PRO A 368 23.72 -9.41 11.57
C PRO A 368 22.88 -10.56 10.99
N ARG A 369 21.71 -10.86 11.57
CA ARG A 369 20.82 -11.96 11.19
C ARG A 369 19.43 -11.48 10.77
N SER A 370 19.22 -10.21 10.44
CA SER A 370 17.90 -9.76 10.01
C SER A 370 17.86 -8.58 9.03
N LEU A 371 16.77 -8.54 8.24
CA LEU A 371 16.40 -7.45 7.33
C LEU A 371 14.93 -7.04 7.58
N HIS A 372 14.68 -5.76 7.79
CA HIS A 372 13.35 -5.23 8.11
C HIS A 372 12.90 -4.21 7.06
N VAL A 373 11.80 -4.51 6.37
CA VAL A 373 11.11 -3.55 5.49
C VAL A 373 10.34 -2.56 6.36
N CYS A 374 10.95 -1.41 6.59
CA CYS A 374 10.46 -0.38 7.49
C CYS A 374 9.45 0.56 6.82
N ASN A 375 9.58 0.77 5.51
CA ASN A 375 8.62 1.54 4.73
C ASN A 375 8.53 0.92 3.33
N ALA A 376 7.32 0.57 2.92
CA ALA A 376 6.99 0.15 1.55
C ALA A 376 5.79 0.98 1.09
N PRO A 377 6.02 2.22 0.63
CA PRO A 377 4.94 3.14 0.31
C PRO A 377 4.19 2.72 -0.98
N SER A 378 3.02 3.30 -1.21
CA SER A 378 2.29 3.14 -2.48
C SER A 378 3.23 3.44 -3.67
N PRO A 379 3.24 2.60 -4.72
CA PRO A 379 2.27 1.54 -5.07
C PRO A 379 2.73 0.12 -4.69
N ALA A 380 3.18 -0.13 -3.46
CA ALA A 380 3.71 -1.43 -3.03
C ALA A 380 2.86 -2.66 -3.40
N ALA A 381 1.54 -2.56 -3.50
CA ALA A 381 0.71 -3.68 -3.96
C ALA A 381 0.92 -4.01 -5.44
N THR A 382 0.92 -3.01 -6.32
CA THR A 382 1.27 -3.19 -7.74
C THR A 382 2.72 -3.63 -7.90
N SER A 383 3.62 -3.08 -7.10
CA SER A 383 5.05 -3.35 -7.16
C SER A 383 5.50 -4.56 -6.33
N ALA A 384 4.58 -5.37 -5.80
CA ALA A 384 4.93 -6.36 -4.79
C ALA A 384 5.96 -7.39 -5.31
N ILE A 385 5.82 -7.86 -6.55
CA ILE A 385 6.74 -8.82 -7.17
C ILE A 385 8.15 -8.24 -7.31
N PRO A 386 8.38 -7.09 -7.98
CA PRO A 386 9.73 -6.51 -8.07
C PRO A 386 10.30 -6.10 -6.70
N ILE A 387 9.47 -5.67 -5.74
CA ILE A 387 9.91 -5.41 -4.37
C ILE A 387 10.39 -6.70 -3.69
N GLY A 388 9.65 -7.80 -3.85
CA GLY A 388 10.03 -9.10 -3.31
C GLY A 388 11.37 -9.55 -3.87
N ASN A 389 11.59 -9.42 -5.19
CA ASN A 389 12.87 -9.72 -5.82
C ASN A 389 14.00 -8.85 -5.27
N TYR A 390 13.76 -7.54 -5.15
CA TYR A 390 14.75 -6.60 -4.60
C TYR A 390 15.16 -6.97 -3.16
N ILE A 391 14.20 -7.40 -2.33
CA ILE A 391 14.48 -7.87 -0.97
C ILE A 391 15.32 -9.15 -1.01
N VAL A 392 15.00 -10.11 -1.88
CA VAL A 392 15.76 -11.36 -2.05
C VAL A 392 17.20 -11.05 -2.47
N GLU A 393 17.41 -10.22 -3.49
CA GLU A 393 18.74 -9.82 -3.96
C GLU A 393 19.60 -9.20 -2.85
N LYS A 394 18.99 -8.34 -2.02
CA LYS A 394 19.65 -7.70 -0.88
C LYS A 394 20.09 -8.70 0.19
N ILE A 395 19.35 -9.80 0.36
CA ILE A 395 19.71 -10.90 1.27
C ILE A 395 20.85 -11.72 0.66
N VAL A 396 20.77 -12.08 -0.62
CA VAL A 396 21.79 -12.87 -1.32
C VAL A 396 23.14 -12.15 -1.31
N SER A 397 23.17 -10.89 -1.74
CA SER A 397 24.41 -10.10 -1.81
C SER A 397 25.16 -10.03 -0.47
N ARG A 398 24.40 -10.08 0.61
CA ARG A 398 24.94 -10.01 1.96
C ARG A 398 25.54 -11.34 2.43
N GLN A 399 24.85 -12.44 2.15
CA GLN A 399 25.32 -13.76 2.55
C GLN A 399 26.54 -14.21 1.74
N ASP A 400 26.66 -13.74 0.50
CA ASP A 400 27.86 -13.97 -0.31
C ASP A 400 29.07 -13.21 0.27
N HIS A 401 28.89 -11.97 0.78
CA HIS A 401 29.97 -11.20 1.42
C HIS A 401 30.40 -11.75 2.79
N ASP A 402 29.51 -12.43 3.52
CA ASP A 402 29.86 -13.08 4.79
C ASP A 402 30.54 -14.47 4.57
N SER A 403 30.60 -14.95 3.33
CA SER A 403 31.20 -16.24 2.95
C SER A 403 32.61 -16.11 2.34
N GLU A 404 33.06 -14.87 2.09
CA GLU A 404 34.44 -14.49 1.69
C GLU A 404 35.24 -14.03 2.92
#